data_AF-A0A0P7C5Z1-F1
#
_entry.id   AF-A0A0P7C5Z1-F1
#
_cell.length_a   1.000
_cell.length_b   1.000
_cell.length_c   1.000
_cell.angle_alpha   90.00
_cell.angle_beta   90.00
_cell.angle_gamma   90.00
#
_symmetry.space_group_name_H-M   'P 1'
#
loop_
_entity.id
_entity.type
_entity.pdbx_description
1 polymer ?
#
loop_
_entity_poly.entity_id
_entity_poly.type
_entity_poly.pdbx_seq_one_letter_code
_entity_poly.pdbx_strand_id
1 'polypeptide(L)'
;METTPPSAESARRVALTIRHSRDTGTLIEGTSRADRQILAPIFTRHRVRWSHHIGEDGSWYRRHSRGRAADTFRIDELADALRTAGYPVTISIDDSPLTDIAALETALIERAQDRAAHHSDAAARATGRADARRDAADALRGAIPLGQRVLSGHYSEPGHRRDLARADRHDDAAAQATATAGYHADKAAAATRHAHSRLDVPAALRRLRTLEAEQRADTRALRAAEGRATDGGPAPHPVWKARVEADLTQRAARIDYWTRYVAEQEAAGVKVWRPEDFHRGDEVKAVFGGWHRVLRVNTRSLTIPHWDLERETWRLTYDKVLEHRPRR
;
A
#
# COMPACT_ATOMS: atom_id res chain seq x y z
N MET A 1 -14.31 42.20 -11.41
CA MET A 1 -14.57 40.78 -11.68
C MET A 1 -15.90 40.45 -11.03
N GLU A 2 -16.96 40.43 -11.83
CA GLU A 2 -18.33 40.21 -11.39
C GLU A 2 -18.50 38.73 -11.01
N THR A 3 -18.75 38.46 -9.73
CA THR A 3 -19.19 37.15 -9.25
C THR A 3 -20.60 36.87 -9.78
N THR A 4 -20.69 36.09 -10.85
CA THR A 4 -21.95 35.54 -11.36
C THR A 4 -22.69 34.81 -10.22
N PRO A 5 -23.96 35.14 -9.93
CA PRO A 5 -24.71 34.44 -8.90
C PRO A 5 -24.91 32.96 -9.28
N PRO A 6 -24.87 32.02 -8.32
CA PRO A 6 -25.07 30.61 -8.61
C PRO A 6 -26.48 30.37 -9.17
N SER A 7 -26.57 29.67 -10.30
CA SER A 7 -27.82 29.31 -10.97
C SER A 7 -28.75 28.51 -10.04
N ALA A 8 -30.07 28.64 -10.20
CA ALA A 8 -31.10 28.06 -9.32
C ALA A 8 -31.03 26.53 -9.16
N GLU A 9 -30.33 25.84 -10.06
CA GLU A 9 -30.06 24.40 -9.99
C GLU A 9 -28.93 24.04 -9.02
N SER A 10 -27.93 24.91 -8.85
CA SER A 10 -26.86 24.74 -7.85
C SER A 10 -27.41 24.82 -6.41
N ALA A 11 -28.54 25.52 -6.21
CA ALA A 11 -29.22 25.62 -4.92
C ALA A 11 -30.00 24.33 -4.54
N ARG A 12 -30.25 23.42 -5.49
CA ARG A 12 -30.93 22.12 -5.23
C ARG A 12 -29.96 20.97 -4.96
N ARG A 13 -28.65 21.16 -5.17
CA ARG A 13 -27.65 20.11 -4.99
C ARG A 13 -27.16 20.07 -3.55
N VAL A 14 -27.04 18.86 -2.99
CA VAL A 14 -26.56 18.63 -1.62
C VAL A 14 -25.13 19.15 -1.50
N ALA A 15 -24.83 19.86 -0.41
CA ALA A 15 -23.49 20.37 -0.14
C ALA A 15 -22.52 19.21 0.10
N LEU A 16 -21.36 19.28 -0.56
CA LEU A 16 -20.28 18.32 -0.41
C LEU A 16 -19.26 18.83 0.60
N THR A 17 -18.73 17.92 1.43
CA THR A 17 -17.66 18.25 2.38
C THR A 17 -16.42 17.46 2.03
N ILE A 18 -15.30 18.14 1.74
CA ILE A 18 -13.98 17.53 1.63
C ILE A 18 -13.34 17.62 3.01
N ARG A 19 -13.29 16.50 3.72
CA ARG A 19 -12.66 16.38 5.02
C ARG A 19 -11.26 15.79 4.85
N HIS A 20 -10.27 16.38 5.52
CA HIS A 20 -8.96 15.77 5.66
C HIS A 20 -8.52 15.75 7.12
N SER A 21 -8.12 14.58 7.60
CA SER A 21 -7.25 14.48 8.76
C SER A 21 -6.08 13.54 8.47
N ARG A 22 -4.99 13.69 9.24
CA ARG A 22 -3.88 12.74 9.12
C ARG A 22 -4.31 11.32 9.46
N ASP A 23 -5.24 11.14 10.41
CA ASP A 23 -5.74 9.83 10.82
C ASP A 23 -6.59 9.15 9.73
N THR A 24 -7.54 9.88 9.14
CA THR A 24 -8.52 9.28 8.21
C THR A 24 -8.07 9.37 6.75
N GLY A 25 -7.28 10.40 6.41
CA GLY A 25 -6.97 10.80 5.05
C GLY A 25 -7.97 11.82 4.51
N THR A 26 -7.96 12.02 3.19
CA THR A 26 -8.94 12.88 2.50
C THR A 26 -10.16 12.08 2.11
N LEU A 27 -11.31 12.43 2.67
CA LEU A 27 -12.63 11.86 2.43
C LEU A 27 -13.58 12.93 1.85
N ILE A 28 -14.56 12.48 1.09
CA ILE A 28 -15.62 13.32 0.54
C ILE A 28 -16.95 12.78 1.08
N GLU A 29 -17.65 13.64 1.78
CA GLU A 29 -18.93 13.40 2.43
C GLU A 29 -20.05 14.15 1.68
N GLY A 30 -21.30 13.73 1.87
CA GLY A 30 -22.46 14.37 1.26
C GLY A 30 -22.80 13.93 -0.16
N THR A 31 -22.15 12.88 -0.68
CA THR A 31 -22.47 12.34 -2.02
C THR A 31 -23.63 11.35 -1.95
N SER A 32 -24.68 11.56 -2.74
CA SER A 32 -25.76 10.58 -2.90
C SER A 32 -25.39 9.48 -3.91
N ARG A 33 -26.16 8.37 -3.93
CA ARG A 33 -26.02 7.34 -4.97
C ARG A 33 -26.37 7.88 -6.37
N ALA A 34 -27.30 8.82 -6.47
CA ALA A 34 -27.72 9.43 -7.74
C ALA A 34 -26.63 10.33 -8.35
N ASP A 35 -25.87 11.04 -7.51
CA ASP A 35 -24.80 11.95 -7.96
C ASP A 35 -23.57 11.21 -8.51
N ARG A 36 -23.45 9.89 -8.27
CA ARG A 36 -22.25 9.12 -8.63
C ARG A 36 -21.92 9.19 -10.11
N GLN A 37 -22.91 9.21 -11.01
CA GLN A 37 -22.66 9.22 -12.45
C GLN A 37 -22.11 10.58 -12.92
N ILE A 38 -22.58 11.67 -12.31
CA ILE A 38 -22.14 13.05 -12.61
C ILE A 38 -20.74 13.30 -12.04
N LEU A 39 -20.48 12.80 -10.82
CA LEU A 39 -19.22 13.02 -10.12
C LEU A 39 -18.10 12.05 -10.55
N ALA A 40 -18.43 10.88 -11.11
CA ALA A 40 -17.44 9.86 -11.49
C ALA A 40 -16.33 10.35 -12.44
N PRO A 41 -16.61 11.18 -13.48
CA PRO A 41 -15.55 11.75 -14.33
C PRO A 41 -14.61 12.67 -13.55
N ILE A 42 -15.14 13.54 -12.70
CA ILE A 42 -14.36 14.46 -11.85
C ILE A 42 -13.50 13.64 -10.89
N PHE A 43 -14.11 12.71 -10.15
CA PHE A 43 -13.40 11.87 -9.21
C PHE A 43 -12.32 11.02 -9.87
N THR A 44 -12.55 10.52 -11.09
CA THR A 44 -11.53 9.78 -11.83
C THR A 44 -10.33 10.67 -12.19
N ARG A 45 -10.58 11.88 -12.70
CA ARG A 45 -9.53 12.86 -13.02
C ARG A 45 -8.70 13.24 -11.79
N HIS A 46 -9.35 13.49 -10.66
CA HIS A 46 -8.70 13.86 -9.40
C HIS A 46 -8.25 12.65 -8.55
N ARG A 47 -8.27 11.44 -9.11
CA ARG A 47 -7.81 10.18 -8.48
C ARG A 47 -8.52 9.84 -7.15
N VAL A 48 -9.77 10.25 -7.04
CA VAL A 48 -10.68 9.87 -5.96
C VAL A 48 -11.34 8.54 -6.31
N ARG A 49 -11.52 7.68 -5.30
CA ARG A 49 -12.10 6.35 -5.45
C ARG A 49 -13.18 6.11 -4.42
N TRP A 50 -14.16 5.29 -4.77
CA TRP A 50 -15.18 4.85 -3.84
C TRP A 50 -14.68 3.66 -3.01
N SER A 51 -15.01 3.63 -1.72
CA SER A 51 -14.88 2.45 -0.87
C SER A 51 -16.17 2.25 -0.09
N HIS A 52 -16.66 1.01 -0.05
CA HIS A 52 -17.79 0.61 0.80
C HIS A 52 -17.38 0.36 2.26
N HIS A 53 -16.07 0.36 2.56
CA HIS A 53 -15.53 0.01 3.88
C HIS A 53 -15.03 1.24 4.66
N ILE A 54 -15.43 2.45 4.26
CA ILE A 54 -15.03 3.70 4.92
C ILE A 54 -16.28 4.45 5.32
N GLY A 55 -16.52 4.57 6.62
CA GLY A 55 -17.80 5.07 7.16
C GLY A 55 -18.92 4.03 7.04
N GLU A 56 -20.10 4.40 7.54
CA GLU A 56 -21.28 3.53 7.56
C GLU A 56 -21.84 3.27 6.14
N ASP A 57 -21.95 4.33 5.33
CA ASP A 57 -22.52 4.26 3.97
C ASP A 57 -21.48 4.12 2.85
N GLY A 58 -20.20 3.96 3.21
CA GLY A 58 -19.08 4.11 2.29
C GLY A 58 -18.74 5.58 2.00
N SER A 59 -17.54 5.81 1.47
CA SER A 59 -17.03 7.15 1.20
C SER A 59 -16.13 7.20 -0.03
N TRP A 60 -16.15 8.35 -0.71
CA TRP A 60 -15.17 8.70 -1.71
C TRP A 60 -13.90 9.19 -1.01
N TYR A 61 -12.75 8.62 -1.37
CA TYR A 61 -11.49 8.90 -0.71
C TYR A 61 -10.35 9.10 -1.71
N ARG A 62 -9.36 9.89 -1.32
CA ARG A 62 -8.10 10.01 -2.06
C ARG A 62 -7.10 8.97 -1.56
N ARG A 63 -6.53 8.19 -2.48
CA ARG A 63 -5.50 7.19 -2.14
C ARG A 63 -4.22 7.85 -1.61
N HIS A 64 -3.53 7.15 -0.72
CA HIS A 64 -2.25 7.57 -0.12
C HIS A 64 -2.29 8.92 0.63
N SER A 65 -3.48 9.35 1.08
CA SER A 65 -3.65 10.58 1.89
C SER A 65 -3.51 10.33 3.39
N ARG A 66 -3.89 9.13 3.86
CA ARG A 66 -3.82 8.75 5.27
C ARG A 66 -2.38 8.72 5.80
N GLY A 67 -2.21 9.20 7.03
CA GLY A 67 -0.93 9.28 7.75
C GLY A 67 -0.02 10.40 7.25
N ARG A 68 -0.53 11.34 6.44
CA ARG A 68 0.22 12.42 5.80
C ARG A 68 -0.50 13.74 5.97
N ALA A 69 0.26 14.83 5.83
CA ALA A 69 -0.28 16.17 5.78
C ALA A 69 -1.27 16.36 4.61
N ALA A 70 -2.17 17.34 4.78
CA ALA A 70 -3.11 17.74 3.75
C ALA A 70 -2.37 18.16 2.46
N ASP A 71 -2.75 17.55 1.34
CA ASP A 71 -2.31 17.97 0.01
C ASP A 71 -3.24 19.09 -0.47
N THR A 72 -3.06 20.28 0.11
CA THR A 72 -3.98 21.42 -0.05
C THR A 72 -4.21 21.76 -1.51
N PHE A 73 -3.14 21.81 -2.31
CA PHE A 73 -3.23 22.04 -3.75
C PHE A 73 -4.23 21.10 -4.45
N ARG A 74 -4.15 19.79 -4.21
CA ARG A 74 -5.07 18.83 -4.83
C ARG A 74 -6.48 18.86 -4.23
N ILE A 75 -6.60 19.22 -2.96
CA ILE A 75 -7.90 19.42 -2.30
C ILE A 75 -8.60 20.62 -2.94
N ASP A 76 -7.88 21.72 -3.15
CA ASP A 76 -8.38 22.95 -3.75
C ASP A 76 -8.76 22.71 -5.22
N GLU A 77 -7.90 22.07 -6.02
CA GLU A 77 -8.23 21.70 -7.41
C GLU A 77 -9.50 20.85 -7.51
N LEU A 78 -9.69 19.90 -6.58
CA LEU A 78 -10.89 19.08 -6.53
C LEU A 78 -12.10 19.91 -6.11
N ALA A 79 -11.96 20.77 -5.11
CA ALA A 79 -13.03 21.64 -4.64
C ALA A 79 -13.50 22.57 -5.76
N ASP A 80 -12.57 23.14 -6.52
CA ASP A 80 -12.87 24.03 -7.64
C ASP A 80 -13.58 23.27 -8.77
N ALA A 81 -13.12 22.07 -9.12
CA ALA A 81 -13.81 21.24 -10.12
C ALA A 81 -15.26 20.90 -9.71
N LEU A 82 -15.49 20.62 -8.42
CA LEU A 82 -16.82 20.35 -7.88
C LEU A 82 -17.71 21.60 -7.86
N ARG A 83 -17.15 22.77 -7.52
CA ARG A 83 -17.84 24.06 -7.57
C ARG A 83 -18.22 24.44 -8.99
N THR A 84 -17.32 24.26 -9.96
CA THR A 84 -17.62 24.44 -11.40
C THR A 84 -18.73 23.52 -11.87
N ALA A 85 -18.83 22.31 -11.32
CA ALA A 85 -19.92 21.38 -11.59
C ALA A 85 -21.24 21.75 -10.88
N GLY A 86 -21.28 22.85 -10.13
CA GLY A 86 -22.48 23.39 -9.47
C GLY A 86 -22.74 22.84 -8.06
N TYR A 87 -21.79 22.12 -7.45
CA TYR A 87 -21.94 21.64 -6.08
C TYR A 87 -21.39 22.67 -5.08
N PRO A 88 -22.13 23.03 -4.02
CA PRO A 88 -21.56 23.74 -2.87
C PRO A 88 -20.50 22.86 -2.19
N VAL A 89 -19.30 23.38 -1.94
CA VAL A 89 -18.19 22.61 -1.34
C VAL A 89 -17.60 23.30 -0.13
N THR A 90 -17.61 22.59 1.00
CA THR A 90 -16.91 22.96 2.24
C THR A 90 -15.62 22.15 2.37
N ILE A 91 -14.51 22.80 2.73
CA ILE A 91 -13.23 22.14 3.01
C ILE A 91 -13.00 22.20 4.51
N SER A 92 -12.74 21.05 5.14
CA SER A 92 -12.42 20.94 6.56
C SER A 92 -11.11 20.16 6.71
N ILE A 93 -10.06 20.83 7.20
CA ILE A 93 -8.72 20.25 7.36
C ILE A 93 -8.35 20.29 8.84
N ASP A 94 -8.12 19.11 9.40
CA ASP A 94 -7.49 18.90 10.69
C ASP A 94 -6.11 18.26 10.47
N ASP A 95 -5.07 19.08 10.37
CA ASP A 95 -3.70 18.61 10.12
C ASP A 95 -2.91 18.30 11.40
N SER A 96 -3.61 18.00 12.49
CA SER A 96 -2.99 17.65 13.77
C SER A 96 -2.03 16.45 13.64
N PRO A 97 -0.82 16.51 14.23
CA PRO A 97 0.17 15.45 14.11
C PRO A 97 -0.31 14.16 14.78
N LEU A 98 -0.08 13.02 14.11
CA LEU A 98 -0.34 11.72 14.71
C LEU A 98 0.81 11.33 15.64
N THR A 99 0.55 11.26 16.93
CA THR A 99 1.55 10.89 17.95
C THR A 99 1.38 9.47 18.46
N ASP A 100 0.17 8.89 18.41
CA ASP A 100 -0.06 7.48 18.71
C ASP A 100 0.34 6.58 17.53
N ILE A 101 1.65 6.37 17.40
CA ILE A 101 2.21 5.54 16.35
C ILE A 101 1.94 4.06 16.57
N ALA A 102 1.76 3.63 17.83
CA ALA A 102 1.46 2.24 18.14
C ALA A 102 0.09 1.84 17.59
N ALA A 103 -0.96 2.61 17.87
CA ALA A 103 -2.29 2.36 17.31
C ALA A 103 -2.29 2.40 15.78
N LEU A 104 -1.54 3.34 15.19
CA LEU A 104 -1.42 3.46 13.73
C LEU A 104 -0.78 2.22 13.08
N GLU A 105 0.30 1.69 13.67
CA GLU A 105 0.97 0.50 13.13
C GLU A 105 0.10 -0.76 13.34
N THR A 106 -0.59 -0.89 14.48
CA THR A 106 -1.58 -1.96 14.71
C THR A 106 -2.69 -1.92 13.65
N ALA A 107 -3.32 -0.77 13.44
CA ALA A 107 -4.36 -0.61 12.43
C ALA A 107 -3.87 -0.83 10.98
N LEU A 108 -2.57 -0.63 10.71
CA LEU A 108 -1.98 -0.97 9.40
C LEU A 108 -1.83 -2.48 9.22
N ILE A 109 -1.42 -3.19 10.27
CA ILE A 109 -1.25 -4.65 10.28
C ILE A 109 -2.61 -5.34 10.19
N GLU A 110 -3.58 -4.94 11.01
CA GLU A 110 -4.96 -5.47 10.98
C GLU A 110 -5.56 -5.34 9.59
N ARG A 111 -5.49 -4.16 8.97
CA ARG A 111 -5.97 -3.97 7.60
C ARG A 111 -5.25 -4.86 6.59
N ALA A 112 -3.99 -5.21 6.81
CA ALA A 112 -3.27 -6.14 5.94
C ALA A 112 -3.73 -7.58 6.16
N GLN A 113 -4.01 -7.97 7.41
CA GLN A 113 -4.58 -9.26 7.79
C GLN A 113 -6.02 -9.43 7.26
N ASP A 114 -6.87 -8.41 7.40
CA ASP A 114 -8.24 -8.42 6.84
C ASP A 114 -8.24 -8.61 5.33
N ARG A 115 -7.31 -7.93 4.63
CA ARG A 115 -7.11 -8.14 3.19
C ARG A 115 -6.67 -9.56 2.89
N ALA A 116 -5.75 -10.12 3.69
CA ALA A 116 -5.29 -11.49 3.51
C ALA A 116 -6.45 -12.49 3.70
N ALA A 117 -7.23 -12.34 4.76
CA ALA A 117 -8.41 -13.16 5.06
C ALA A 117 -9.45 -13.07 3.94
N HIS A 118 -9.82 -11.86 3.52
CA HIS A 118 -10.76 -11.64 2.41
C HIS A 118 -10.34 -12.38 1.13
N HIS A 119 -9.06 -12.25 0.77
CA HIS A 119 -8.53 -12.91 -0.42
C HIS A 119 -8.42 -14.43 -0.24
N SER A 120 -8.11 -14.92 0.96
CA SER A 120 -8.13 -16.35 1.29
C SER A 120 -9.53 -16.93 1.12
N ASP A 121 -10.56 -16.29 1.66
CA ASP A 121 -11.94 -16.74 1.53
C ASP A 121 -12.42 -16.71 0.08
N ALA A 122 -12.02 -15.68 -0.67
CA ALA A 122 -12.33 -15.59 -2.09
C ALA A 122 -11.64 -16.69 -2.91
N ALA A 123 -10.39 -17.06 -2.57
CA ALA A 123 -9.69 -18.18 -3.18
C ALA A 123 -10.38 -19.51 -2.86
N ALA A 124 -10.80 -19.72 -1.61
CA ALA A 124 -11.54 -20.92 -1.20
C ALA A 124 -12.88 -21.05 -1.95
N ARG A 125 -13.66 -19.96 -2.03
CA ARG A 125 -14.91 -19.93 -2.82
C ARG A 125 -14.68 -20.18 -4.31
N ALA A 126 -13.57 -19.69 -4.86
CA ALA A 126 -13.22 -19.94 -6.27
C ALA A 126 -12.78 -21.40 -6.49
N THR A 127 -12.06 -21.99 -5.54
CA THR A 127 -11.65 -23.40 -5.55
C THR A 127 -12.89 -24.31 -5.51
N GLY A 128 -13.80 -24.10 -4.56
CA GLY A 128 -15.04 -24.88 -4.49
C GLY A 128 -15.91 -24.75 -5.75
N ARG A 129 -15.91 -23.58 -6.41
CA ARG A 129 -16.55 -23.42 -7.73
C ARG A 129 -15.83 -24.20 -8.82
N ALA A 130 -14.50 -24.27 -8.81
CA ALA A 130 -13.74 -25.05 -9.78
C ALA A 130 -14.03 -26.55 -9.61
N ASP A 131 -13.99 -27.05 -8.38
CA ASP A 131 -14.23 -28.47 -8.06
C ASP A 131 -15.64 -28.89 -8.47
N ALA A 132 -16.67 -28.13 -8.09
CA ALA A 132 -18.05 -28.40 -8.50
C ALA A 132 -18.25 -28.40 -10.03
N ARG A 133 -17.44 -27.64 -10.77
CA ARG A 133 -17.47 -27.63 -12.24
C ARG A 133 -16.78 -28.85 -12.82
N ARG A 134 -15.65 -29.28 -12.26
CA ARG A 134 -14.98 -30.53 -12.65
C ARG A 134 -15.87 -31.74 -12.38
N ASP A 135 -16.46 -31.82 -11.18
CA ASP A 135 -17.38 -32.90 -10.81
C ASP A 135 -18.57 -33.01 -11.78
N ALA A 136 -19.10 -31.86 -12.22
CA ALA A 136 -20.19 -31.83 -13.20
C ALA A 136 -19.75 -32.27 -14.61
N ALA A 137 -18.52 -31.94 -15.03
CA ALA A 137 -17.94 -32.43 -16.29
C ALA A 137 -17.70 -33.94 -16.23
N ASP A 138 -17.14 -34.42 -15.11
CA ASP A 138 -16.86 -35.84 -14.86
C ASP A 138 -18.14 -36.66 -14.79
N ALA A 139 -19.21 -36.15 -14.17
CA ALA A 139 -20.51 -36.81 -14.17
C ALA A 139 -21.10 -36.96 -15.58
N LEU A 140 -20.98 -35.93 -16.43
CA LEU A 140 -21.43 -35.99 -17.83
C LEU A 140 -20.62 -36.99 -18.64
N ARG A 141 -19.29 -37.00 -18.47
CA ARG A 141 -18.40 -37.93 -19.18
C ARG A 141 -18.52 -39.37 -18.67
N GLY A 142 -18.72 -39.55 -17.36
CA GLY A 142 -18.92 -40.86 -16.74
C GLY A 142 -20.23 -41.54 -17.14
N ALA A 143 -21.23 -40.78 -17.59
CA ALA A 143 -22.45 -41.31 -18.19
C ALA A 143 -22.24 -41.85 -19.63
N ILE A 144 -21.12 -41.50 -20.28
CA ILE A 144 -20.76 -41.99 -21.60
C ILE A 144 -19.96 -43.30 -21.43
N PRO A 145 -20.35 -44.41 -22.08
CA PRO A 145 -19.58 -45.65 -22.00
C PRO A 145 -18.11 -45.44 -22.40
N LEU A 146 -17.20 -45.98 -21.60
CA LEU A 146 -15.76 -45.79 -21.79
C LEU A 146 -15.31 -46.25 -23.19
N GLY A 147 -14.59 -45.38 -23.90
CA GLY A 147 -14.06 -45.66 -25.23
C GLY A 147 -15.09 -45.55 -26.38
N GLN A 148 -16.35 -45.23 -26.10
CA GLN A 148 -17.38 -45.05 -27.11
C GLN A 148 -17.09 -43.79 -27.96
N ARG A 149 -16.82 -43.99 -29.26
CA ARG A 149 -16.70 -42.88 -30.23
C ARG A 149 -18.06 -42.24 -30.51
N VAL A 150 -18.06 -40.98 -30.94
CA VAL A 150 -19.25 -40.34 -31.52
C VAL A 150 -19.65 -41.11 -32.78
N LEU A 151 -20.84 -41.71 -32.76
CA LEU A 151 -21.37 -42.51 -33.87
C LEU A 151 -22.02 -41.60 -34.91
N SER A 152 -21.29 -41.21 -35.95
CA SER A 152 -21.82 -40.34 -37.01
C SER A 152 -22.99 -40.97 -37.77
N GLY A 153 -24.09 -40.24 -37.92
CA GLY A 153 -25.32 -40.68 -38.58
C GLY A 153 -26.27 -41.51 -37.70
N HIS A 154 -25.91 -41.78 -36.44
CA HIS A 154 -26.75 -42.56 -35.52
C HIS A 154 -27.70 -41.65 -34.72
N TYR A 155 -28.87 -42.17 -34.31
CA TYR A 155 -29.88 -41.38 -33.58
C TYR A 155 -29.37 -40.79 -32.24
N SER A 156 -28.34 -41.41 -31.64
CA SER A 156 -27.71 -40.94 -30.39
C SER A 156 -26.62 -39.88 -30.60
N GLU A 157 -26.18 -39.64 -31.83
CA GLU A 157 -25.13 -38.65 -32.17
C GLU A 157 -25.40 -37.26 -31.60
N PRO A 158 -26.61 -36.67 -31.77
CA PRO A 158 -26.87 -35.33 -31.27
C PRO A 158 -26.89 -35.27 -29.74
N GLY A 159 -27.26 -36.36 -29.06
CA GLY A 159 -27.18 -36.48 -27.60
C GLY A 159 -25.73 -36.48 -27.13
N HIS A 160 -24.93 -37.39 -27.69
CA HIS A 160 -23.51 -37.53 -27.35
C HIS A 160 -22.75 -36.22 -27.55
N ARG A 161 -22.91 -35.54 -28.69
CA ARG A 161 -22.26 -34.25 -28.93
C ARG A 161 -22.69 -33.16 -27.94
N ARG A 162 -23.98 -33.14 -27.55
CA ARG A 162 -24.49 -32.18 -26.57
C ARG A 162 -23.88 -32.41 -25.20
N ASP A 163 -23.73 -33.66 -24.77
CA ASP A 163 -23.15 -33.99 -23.45
C ASP A 163 -21.66 -33.66 -23.39
N LEU A 164 -20.90 -33.98 -24.45
CA LEU A 164 -19.50 -33.55 -24.57
C LEU A 164 -19.38 -32.02 -24.55
N ALA A 165 -20.16 -31.31 -25.38
CA ALA A 165 -20.12 -29.85 -25.40
C ALA A 165 -20.52 -29.22 -24.06
N ARG A 166 -21.39 -29.88 -23.27
CA ARG A 166 -21.71 -29.45 -21.91
C ARG A 166 -20.53 -29.68 -20.97
N ALA A 167 -19.91 -30.86 -21.02
CA ALA A 167 -18.73 -31.17 -20.20
C ALA A 167 -17.58 -30.19 -20.49
N ASP A 168 -17.33 -29.87 -21.77
CA ASP A 168 -16.28 -28.92 -22.16
C ASP A 168 -16.56 -27.51 -21.61
N ARG A 169 -17.82 -27.03 -21.63
CA ARG A 169 -18.19 -25.76 -20.98
C ARG A 169 -17.98 -25.78 -19.47
N HIS A 170 -18.16 -26.94 -18.83
CA HIS A 170 -17.88 -27.10 -17.41
C HIS A 170 -16.38 -27.04 -17.13
N ASP A 171 -15.56 -27.68 -17.96
CA ASP A 171 -14.09 -27.60 -17.87
C ASP A 171 -13.57 -26.18 -18.07
N ASP A 172 -14.08 -25.46 -19.09
CA ASP A 172 -13.71 -24.06 -19.32
C ASP A 172 -14.01 -23.20 -18.09
N ALA A 173 -15.21 -23.38 -17.51
CA ALA A 173 -15.60 -22.68 -16.29
C ALA A 173 -14.73 -23.10 -15.08
N ALA A 174 -14.33 -24.37 -14.98
CA ALA A 174 -13.43 -24.86 -13.94
C ALA A 174 -12.04 -24.24 -14.08
N ALA A 175 -11.50 -24.14 -15.29
CA ALA A 175 -10.21 -23.51 -15.57
C ALA A 175 -10.23 -22.01 -15.19
N GLN A 176 -11.28 -21.27 -15.56
CA GLN A 176 -11.44 -19.87 -15.16
C GLN A 176 -11.56 -19.70 -13.64
N ALA A 177 -12.31 -20.57 -12.97
CA ALA A 177 -12.43 -20.56 -11.51
C ALA A 177 -11.10 -20.90 -10.82
N THR A 178 -10.31 -21.82 -11.38
CA THR A 178 -8.96 -22.16 -10.91
C THR A 178 -8.02 -20.96 -11.03
N ALA A 179 -8.01 -20.28 -12.18
CA ALA A 179 -7.22 -19.06 -12.35
C ALA A 179 -7.63 -17.96 -11.37
N THR A 180 -8.94 -17.82 -11.13
CA THR A 180 -9.46 -16.89 -10.10
C THR A 180 -8.98 -17.27 -8.70
N ALA A 181 -8.98 -18.56 -8.36
CA ALA A 181 -8.48 -19.05 -7.07
C ALA A 181 -7.00 -18.73 -6.89
N GLY A 182 -6.17 -19.01 -7.89
CA GLY A 182 -4.74 -18.68 -7.89
C GLY A 182 -4.49 -17.17 -7.71
N TYR A 183 -5.20 -16.32 -8.45
CA TYR A 183 -5.10 -14.87 -8.30
C TYR A 183 -5.39 -14.40 -6.87
N HIS A 184 -6.46 -14.91 -6.26
CA HIS A 184 -6.81 -14.55 -4.90
C HIS A 184 -5.82 -15.12 -3.87
N ALA A 185 -5.31 -16.34 -4.08
CA ALA A 185 -4.27 -16.93 -3.24
C ALA A 185 -2.98 -16.10 -3.25
N ASP A 186 -2.54 -15.64 -4.43
CA ASP A 186 -1.37 -14.78 -4.57
C ASP A 186 -1.56 -13.43 -3.85
N LYS A 187 -2.76 -12.86 -3.94
CA LYS A 187 -3.12 -11.63 -3.22
C LYS A 187 -3.11 -11.82 -1.70
N ALA A 188 -3.65 -12.93 -1.22
CA ALA A 188 -3.62 -13.27 0.21
C ALA A 188 -2.18 -13.40 0.70
N ALA A 189 -1.36 -14.17 0.00
CA ALA A 189 0.05 -14.35 0.33
C ALA A 189 0.83 -13.03 0.30
N ALA A 190 0.56 -12.15 -0.67
CA ALA A 190 1.17 -10.82 -0.74
C ALA A 190 0.76 -9.93 0.45
N ALA A 191 -0.51 -9.96 0.86
CA ALA A 191 -1.00 -9.20 2.00
C ALA A 191 -0.40 -9.71 3.33
N THR A 192 -0.29 -11.03 3.50
CA THR A 192 0.40 -11.67 4.63
C THR A 192 1.87 -11.26 4.69
N ARG A 193 2.61 -11.38 3.58
CA ARG A 193 4.02 -10.92 3.51
C ARG A 193 4.17 -9.45 3.85
N HIS A 194 3.21 -8.62 3.43
CA HIS A 194 3.22 -7.19 3.76
C HIS A 194 3.05 -6.95 5.26
N ALA A 195 2.14 -7.66 5.93
CA ALA A 195 1.98 -7.59 7.38
C ALA A 195 3.25 -8.01 8.13
N HIS A 196 3.83 -9.17 7.77
CA HIS A 196 5.06 -9.66 8.40
C HIS A 196 6.26 -8.74 8.18
N SER A 197 6.49 -8.31 6.94
CA SER A 197 7.63 -7.44 6.60
C SER A 197 7.54 -6.04 7.23
N ARG A 198 6.38 -5.65 7.77
CA ARG A 198 6.21 -4.35 8.43
C ARG A 198 7.05 -4.25 9.71
N LEU A 199 7.07 -5.34 10.47
CA LEU A 199 7.76 -5.53 11.74
C LEU A 199 9.18 -6.10 11.58
N ASP A 200 9.60 -6.42 10.36
CA ASP A 200 10.97 -6.87 10.11
C ASP A 200 12.01 -5.82 10.57
N VAL A 201 12.97 -6.23 11.41
CA VAL A 201 13.97 -5.33 12.02
C VAL A 201 14.82 -4.62 10.96
N PRO A 202 15.38 -5.30 9.95
CA PRO A 202 15.95 -4.65 8.76
C PRO A 202 15.07 -3.57 8.13
N ALA A 203 13.76 -3.82 7.99
CA ALA A 203 12.83 -2.83 7.45
C ALA A 203 12.63 -1.64 8.39
N ALA A 204 12.57 -1.87 9.70
CA ALA A 204 12.52 -0.82 10.72
C ALA A 204 13.78 0.06 10.70
N LEU A 205 14.98 -0.52 10.58
CA LEU A 205 16.24 0.23 10.48
C LEU A 205 16.29 1.11 9.23
N ARG A 206 15.88 0.57 8.07
CA ARG A 206 15.77 1.37 6.84
C ARG A 206 14.79 2.53 7.00
N ARG A 207 13.67 2.29 7.68
CA ARG A 207 12.64 3.29 7.96
C ARG A 207 13.16 4.38 8.89
N LEU A 208 13.82 4.03 9.99
CA LEU A 208 14.47 4.97 10.91
C LEU A 208 15.42 5.90 10.17
N ARG A 209 16.33 5.34 9.35
CA ARG A 209 17.27 6.14 8.57
C ARG A 209 16.58 7.17 7.67
N THR A 210 15.48 6.79 7.02
CA THR A 210 14.69 7.73 6.19
C THR A 210 14.02 8.78 7.05
N LEU A 211 13.37 8.40 8.15
CA LEU A 211 12.68 9.33 9.06
C LEU A 211 13.67 10.35 9.65
N GLU A 212 14.85 9.92 10.10
CA GLU A 212 15.90 10.80 10.62
C GLU A 212 16.49 11.74 9.56
N ALA A 213 16.63 11.27 8.31
CA ALA A 213 17.09 12.10 7.21
C ALA A 213 16.06 13.20 6.89
N GLU A 214 14.79 12.84 6.82
CA GLU A 214 13.69 13.79 6.62
C GLU A 214 13.55 14.77 7.80
N GLN A 215 13.65 14.29 9.05
CA GLN A 215 13.63 15.13 10.26
C GLN A 215 14.71 16.21 10.20
N ARG A 216 15.95 15.83 9.82
CA ARG A 216 17.06 16.77 9.63
C ARG A 216 16.86 17.72 8.47
N ALA A 217 16.22 17.28 7.38
CA ALA A 217 15.93 18.15 6.25
C ALA A 217 14.95 19.26 6.66
N ASP A 218 13.84 18.88 7.29
CA ASP A 218 12.78 19.81 7.67
C ASP A 218 13.20 20.73 8.81
N THR A 219 13.98 20.23 9.78
CA THR A 219 14.55 21.08 10.84
C THR A 219 15.51 22.14 10.25
N ARG A 220 16.34 21.75 9.26
CA ARG A 220 17.21 22.72 8.57
C ARG A 220 16.41 23.71 7.74
N ALA A 221 15.36 23.26 7.06
CA ALA A 221 14.50 24.14 6.27
C ALA A 221 13.80 25.18 7.15
N LEU A 222 13.26 24.76 8.30
CA LEU A 222 12.63 25.66 9.27
C LEU A 222 13.63 26.68 9.82
N ARG A 223 14.79 26.22 10.33
CA ARG A 223 15.86 27.11 10.84
C ARG A 223 16.36 28.08 9.79
N ALA A 224 16.53 27.64 8.55
CA ALA A 224 16.95 28.52 7.46
C ALA A 224 15.88 29.58 7.13
N ALA A 225 14.60 29.24 7.23
CA ALA A 225 13.52 30.19 7.02
C ALA A 225 13.43 31.21 8.15
N GLU A 226 13.61 30.77 9.40
CA GLU A 226 13.66 31.65 10.57
C GLU A 226 14.89 32.56 10.56
N GLY A 227 16.07 32.04 10.21
CA GLY A 227 17.28 32.84 10.07
C GLY A 227 17.15 33.95 9.02
N ARG A 228 16.58 33.64 7.84
CA ARG A 228 16.28 34.67 6.83
C ARG A 228 15.35 35.76 7.35
N ALA A 229 14.39 35.42 8.20
CA ALA A 229 13.49 36.40 8.81
C ALA A 229 14.23 37.28 9.84
N THR A 230 15.14 36.71 10.62
CA THR A 230 16.02 37.46 11.53
C THR A 230 16.96 38.41 10.77
N ASP A 231 17.44 38.01 9.59
CA ASP A 231 18.32 38.81 8.74
C ASP A 231 17.57 39.90 7.92
N GLY A 232 16.31 40.20 8.27
CA GLY A 232 15.49 41.25 7.63
C GLY A 232 14.67 40.79 6.42
N GLY A 233 14.66 39.49 6.12
CA GLY A 233 13.77 38.90 5.12
C GLY A 233 12.33 38.70 5.62
N PRO A 234 11.40 38.25 4.75
CA PRO A 234 10.04 37.97 5.16
C PRO A 234 9.98 36.76 6.10
N ALA A 235 9.10 36.84 7.10
CA ALA A 235 8.80 35.71 7.97
C ALA A 235 8.28 34.50 7.17
N PRO A 236 8.57 33.25 7.60
CA PRO A 236 8.00 32.07 6.97
C PRO A 236 6.47 32.12 6.99
N HIS A 237 5.85 31.71 5.89
CA HIS A 237 4.39 31.70 5.78
C HIS A 237 3.78 30.83 6.90
N PRO A 238 2.80 31.33 7.68
CA PRO A 238 2.29 30.64 8.87
C PRO A 238 1.79 29.21 8.60
N VAL A 239 1.05 29.01 7.50
CA VAL A 239 0.53 27.68 7.11
C VAL A 239 1.66 26.70 6.78
N TRP A 240 2.73 27.17 6.14
CA TRP A 240 3.88 26.31 5.83
C TRP A 240 4.61 25.93 7.10
N LYS A 241 4.84 26.91 8.00
CA LYS A 241 5.51 26.69 9.28
C LYS A 241 4.75 25.68 10.14
N ALA A 242 3.44 25.89 10.34
CA ALA A 242 2.60 24.99 11.11
C ALA A 242 2.60 23.55 10.55
N ARG A 243 2.53 23.39 9.22
CA ARG A 243 2.62 22.07 8.58
C ARG A 243 3.96 21.38 8.85
N VAL A 244 5.07 22.11 8.70
CA VAL A 244 6.41 21.57 8.95
C VAL A 244 6.58 21.18 10.42
N GLU A 245 6.08 21.98 11.35
CA GLU A 245 6.11 21.68 12.79
C GLU A 245 5.28 20.44 13.15
N ALA A 246 4.07 20.29 12.58
CA ALA A 246 3.27 19.09 12.73
C ALA A 246 3.97 17.86 12.14
N ASP A 247 4.57 18.00 10.95
CA ASP A 247 5.36 16.95 10.31
C ASP A 247 6.57 16.52 11.15
N LEU A 248 7.30 17.47 11.74
CA LEU A 248 8.41 17.19 12.66
C LEU A 248 7.94 16.48 13.92
N THR A 249 6.79 16.88 14.48
CA THR A 249 6.21 16.29 15.70
C THR A 249 5.80 14.83 15.46
N GLN A 250 5.06 14.58 14.38
CA GLN A 250 4.67 13.23 13.99
C GLN A 250 5.90 12.36 13.65
N ARG A 251 6.91 12.89 12.94
CA ARG A 251 8.13 12.11 12.65
C ARG A 251 8.92 11.78 13.90
N ALA A 252 9.02 12.69 14.86
CA ALA A 252 9.68 12.42 16.14
C ALA A 252 9.00 11.24 16.86
N ALA A 253 7.67 11.26 16.99
CA ALA A 253 6.93 10.14 17.58
C ALA A 253 7.17 8.81 16.83
N ARG A 254 7.31 8.85 15.50
CA ARG A 254 7.65 7.65 14.69
C ARG A 254 9.07 7.18 14.94
N ILE A 255 10.04 8.09 15.02
CA ILE A 255 11.43 7.76 15.34
C ILE A 255 11.49 7.11 16.72
N ASP A 256 10.81 7.69 17.72
CA ASP A 256 10.78 7.16 19.09
C ASP A 256 10.17 5.76 19.14
N TYR A 257 9.02 5.56 18.49
CA TYR A 257 8.38 4.25 18.40
C TYR A 257 9.29 3.20 17.77
N TRP A 258 9.85 3.49 16.58
CA TRP A 258 10.68 2.51 15.87
C TRP A 258 12.02 2.26 16.56
N THR A 259 12.57 3.26 17.26
CA THR A 259 13.79 3.10 18.08
C THR A 259 13.53 2.16 19.25
N ARG A 260 12.42 2.34 19.98
CA ARG A 260 12.01 1.42 21.05
C ARG A 260 11.76 0.02 20.51
N TYR A 261 11.04 -0.10 19.40
CA TYR A 261 10.78 -1.38 18.76
C TYR A 261 12.08 -2.14 18.43
N VAL A 262 13.06 -1.48 17.81
CA VAL A 262 14.35 -2.11 17.50
C VAL A 262 15.09 -2.54 18.77
N ALA A 263 15.08 -1.72 19.82
CA ALA A 263 15.71 -2.06 21.10
C ALA A 263 15.03 -3.27 21.78
N GLU A 264 13.70 -3.35 21.74
CA GLU A 264 12.93 -4.50 22.24
C GLU A 264 13.26 -5.79 21.47
N GLN A 265 13.37 -5.71 20.14
CA GLN A 265 13.75 -6.86 19.31
C GLN A 265 15.19 -7.30 19.56
N GLU A 266 16.11 -6.34 19.77
CA GLU A 266 17.50 -6.65 20.13
C GLU A 266 17.58 -7.34 21.51
N ALA A 267 16.81 -6.87 22.49
CA ALA A 267 16.69 -7.52 23.79
C ALA A 267 16.07 -8.93 23.71
N ALA A 268 15.17 -9.15 22.74
CA ALA A 268 14.60 -10.46 22.43
C ALA A 268 15.56 -11.39 21.64
N GLY A 269 16.79 -10.94 21.35
CA GLY A 269 17.85 -11.74 20.73
C GLY A 269 18.01 -11.54 19.21
N VAL A 270 17.29 -10.60 18.60
CA VAL A 270 17.51 -10.26 17.18
C VAL A 270 18.83 -9.49 17.04
N LYS A 271 19.77 -10.04 16.27
CA LYS A 271 21.06 -9.37 16.03
C LYS A 271 20.88 -8.12 15.16
N VAL A 272 21.21 -6.96 15.72
CA VAL A 272 21.34 -5.69 15.00
C VAL A 272 22.82 -5.44 14.70
N TRP A 273 23.18 -5.49 13.42
CA TRP A 273 24.55 -5.28 12.96
C TRP A 273 24.95 -3.81 13.02
N ARG A 274 26.13 -3.55 13.60
CA ARG A 274 26.74 -2.21 13.70
C ARG A 274 28.18 -2.23 13.19
N PRO A 275 28.80 -1.08 12.87
CA PRO A 275 30.18 -1.05 12.38
C PRO A 275 31.19 -1.77 13.30
N GLU A 276 30.95 -1.76 14.60
CA GLU A 276 31.83 -2.34 15.62
C GLU A 276 31.83 -3.88 15.58
N ASP A 277 30.83 -4.49 14.94
CA ASP A 277 30.75 -5.94 14.77
C ASP A 277 31.69 -6.47 13.68
N PHE A 278 32.29 -5.60 12.86
CA PHE A 278 33.03 -6.01 11.68
C PHE A 278 34.46 -5.48 11.65
N HIS A 279 35.34 -6.31 11.12
CA HIS A 279 36.72 -5.96 10.81
C HIS A 279 37.02 -6.17 9.33
N ARG A 280 38.07 -5.50 8.85
CA ARG A 280 38.54 -5.71 7.47
C ARG A 280 39.04 -7.15 7.32
N GLY A 281 38.49 -7.85 6.34
CA GLY A 281 38.83 -9.23 6.01
C GLY A 281 37.86 -10.28 6.54
N ASP A 282 36.87 -9.90 7.35
CA ASP A 282 35.76 -10.78 7.75
C ASP A 282 34.92 -11.22 6.55
N GLU A 283 34.12 -12.28 6.72
CA GLU A 283 33.14 -12.70 5.72
C GLU A 283 31.73 -12.43 6.21
N VAL A 284 30.89 -11.90 5.32
CA VAL A 284 29.48 -11.60 5.60
C VAL A 284 28.57 -12.24 4.57
N LYS A 285 27.46 -12.79 5.04
CA LYS A 285 26.41 -13.31 4.17
C LYS A 285 25.39 -12.22 3.91
N ALA A 286 25.17 -11.89 2.64
CA ALA A 286 24.22 -10.85 2.26
C ALA A 286 22.81 -11.42 2.02
N VAL A 287 21.78 -10.57 2.13
CA VAL A 287 20.38 -10.94 1.86
C VAL A 287 20.15 -11.42 0.42
N PHE A 288 20.96 -10.97 -0.54
CA PHE A 288 20.91 -11.41 -1.94
C PHE A 288 21.74 -12.69 -2.19
N GLY A 289 22.25 -13.32 -1.13
CA GLY A 289 23.00 -14.56 -1.20
C GLY A 289 24.52 -14.38 -1.29
N GLY A 290 25.23 -15.48 -1.07
CA GLY A 290 26.69 -15.56 -1.11
C GLY A 290 27.38 -15.03 0.14
N TRP A 291 28.61 -15.50 0.34
CA TRP A 291 29.55 -14.97 1.33
C TRP A 291 30.48 -13.97 0.66
N HIS A 292 30.63 -12.80 1.27
CA HIS A 292 31.40 -11.70 0.71
C HIS A 292 32.46 -11.25 1.72
N ARG A 293 33.70 -11.07 1.26
CA ARG A 293 34.78 -10.57 2.11
C ARG A 293 34.64 -9.06 2.33
N VAL A 294 34.75 -8.62 3.57
CA VAL A 294 34.72 -7.20 3.94
C VAL A 294 36.04 -6.53 3.54
N LEU A 295 35.99 -5.60 2.58
CA LEU A 295 37.14 -4.82 2.14
C LEU A 295 37.37 -3.58 3.01
N ARG A 296 36.28 -2.95 3.44
CA ARG A 296 36.28 -1.75 4.29
C ARG A 296 35.01 -1.68 5.12
N VAL A 297 35.13 -1.24 6.37
CA VAL A 297 34.01 -0.95 7.26
C VAL A 297 33.78 0.57 7.25
N ASN A 298 32.55 1.01 6.95
CA ASN A 298 32.15 2.41 7.03
C ASN A 298 31.01 2.58 8.04
N THR A 299 30.76 3.80 8.51
CA THR A 299 29.73 4.07 9.53
C THR A 299 28.32 3.56 9.17
N ARG A 300 27.97 3.44 7.88
CA ARG A 300 26.63 3.03 7.43
C ARG A 300 26.60 1.80 6.53
N SER A 301 27.76 1.24 6.18
CA SER A 301 27.85 0.18 5.18
C SER A 301 29.23 -0.48 5.16
N LEU A 302 29.25 -1.74 4.78
CA LEU A 302 30.45 -2.48 4.40
C LEU A 302 30.73 -2.30 2.90
N THR A 303 32.00 -2.16 2.54
CA THR A 303 32.45 -2.29 1.16
C THR A 303 32.83 -3.74 0.90
N ILE A 304 32.15 -4.35 -0.06
CA ILE A 304 32.37 -5.74 -0.50
C ILE A 304 32.74 -5.77 -1.99
N PRO A 305 33.37 -6.83 -2.50
CA PRO A 305 33.56 -7.02 -3.94
C PRO A 305 32.21 -7.03 -4.68
N HIS A 306 32.20 -6.58 -5.93
CA HIS A 306 31.07 -6.85 -6.81
C HIS A 306 31.04 -8.36 -7.12
N TRP A 307 29.84 -8.93 -7.21
CA TRP A 307 29.64 -10.37 -7.40
C TRP A 307 30.00 -10.85 -8.82
N ASP A 308 29.79 -9.99 -9.83
CA ASP A 308 30.06 -10.31 -11.25
C ASP A 308 31.20 -9.52 -11.91
N LEU A 309 31.64 -8.41 -11.31
CA LEU A 309 32.53 -7.45 -11.97
C LEU A 309 33.85 -7.45 -11.22
N GLU A 310 34.85 -8.09 -11.81
CA GLU A 310 36.18 -8.14 -11.24
C GLU A 310 36.71 -6.71 -11.02
N ARG A 311 37.25 -6.45 -9.81
CA ARG A 311 37.78 -5.15 -9.34
C ARG A 311 36.73 -4.08 -9.00
N GLU A 312 35.45 -4.31 -9.24
CA GLU A 312 34.42 -3.41 -8.74
C GLU A 312 34.04 -3.71 -7.29
N THR A 313 33.46 -2.71 -6.61
CA THR A 313 33.02 -2.85 -5.23
C THR A 313 31.58 -2.37 -5.06
N TRP A 314 30.87 -2.99 -4.12
CA TRP A 314 29.52 -2.61 -3.76
C TRP A 314 29.41 -2.23 -2.29
N ARG A 315 28.37 -1.44 -1.96
CA ARG A 315 28.06 -1.01 -0.60
C ARG A 315 26.92 -1.86 -0.04
N LEU A 316 27.26 -2.71 0.92
CA LEU A 316 26.30 -3.50 1.69
C LEU A 316 25.93 -2.72 2.97
N THR A 317 24.67 -2.31 3.10
CA THR A 317 24.19 -1.69 4.34
C THR A 317 23.97 -2.73 5.43
N TYR A 318 24.10 -2.35 6.70
CA TYR A 318 24.04 -3.29 7.82
C TYR A 318 22.71 -4.06 7.93
N ASP A 319 21.61 -3.44 7.51
CA ASP A 319 20.29 -4.07 7.43
C ASP A 319 20.19 -5.20 6.38
N LYS A 320 21.24 -5.43 5.60
CA LYS A 320 21.30 -6.49 4.57
C LYS A 320 22.27 -7.62 4.93
N VAL A 321 22.90 -7.57 6.10
CA VAL A 321 23.77 -8.63 6.61
C VAL A 321 22.92 -9.66 7.34
N LEU A 322 23.05 -10.93 6.96
CA LEU A 322 22.36 -12.06 7.59
C LEU A 322 23.25 -12.76 8.61
N GLU A 323 24.49 -13.03 8.23
CA GLU A 323 25.46 -13.77 9.05
C GLU A 323 26.85 -13.13 8.91
N HIS A 324 27.68 -13.33 9.94
CA HIS A 324 29.06 -12.84 10.01
C HIS A 324 29.98 -13.99 10.42
N ARG A 325 31.17 -14.03 9.82
CA ARG A 325 32.28 -14.92 10.19
C ARG A 325 33.53 -14.07 10.38
N PRO A 326 34.13 -14.06 11.58
CA PRO A 326 35.38 -13.37 11.79
C PRO A 326 36.48 -14.03 10.95
N ARG A 327 37.44 -13.22 10.50
CA ARG A 327 38.62 -13.74 9.78
C ARG A 327 39.36 -14.78 10.64
N ARG A 328 39.62 -15.95 10.06
CA ARG A 328 40.56 -16.93 10.65
C ARG A 328 41.99 -16.43 10.63
#